data_AF-A0A7W7EHK7-F1
#
_entry.id   AF-A0A7W7EHK7-F1
#
_cell.length_a   1.000
_cell.length_b   1.000
_cell.length_c   1.000
_cell.angle_alpha   90.00
_cell.angle_beta   90.00
_cell.angle_gamma   90.00
#
_symmetry.space_group_name_H-M   'P 1'
#
loop_
_entity.id
_entity.type
_entity.pdbx_description
1 polymer ?
#
loop_
_entity_poly.entity_id
_entity_poly.type
_entity_poly.pdbx_seq_one_letter_code
_entity_poly.pdbx_strand_id
1 'polypeptide(L)'
;MNRTLQDRLVKELRLAGIDSMEAGNAFLPGFMVDYNGRFAIVPARSDDLHRPVNLAPDRLKEILCKREQRYVGSQLTFSFERKRIMLEESDVTRGLAGRYVETYAYADGRLDVRWKGHSLPYKTFDKDQRVTHAAITENKRLGDVLSYIKERQEQPSKPVVMTNSEMNGYVRRAHGPGRRKDFTNDPAVIERHKAALAKRDAAE
;
A
#
# COMPACT_ATOMS: atom_id res chain seq x y z
N MET A 1 21.61 -30.09 25.96
CA MET A 1 22.44 -29.37 24.97
C MET A 1 22.06 -27.89 25.05
N ASN A 2 22.88 -27.10 25.74
CA ASN A 2 22.72 -25.64 25.99
C ASN A 2 24.07 -25.01 25.65
N ARG A 3 24.53 -25.14 24.40
CA ARG A 3 25.93 -24.80 24.05
C ARG A 3 26.08 -23.34 23.64
N THR A 4 25.01 -22.70 23.19
CA THR A 4 25.03 -21.33 22.71
C THR A 4 24.20 -20.41 23.61
N LEU A 5 24.48 -19.11 23.54
CA LEU A 5 23.67 -18.07 24.17
C LEU A 5 22.21 -18.17 23.71
N GLN A 6 21.98 -18.41 22.42
CA GLN A 6 20.66 -18.51 21.81
C GLN A 6 19.81 -19.61 22.44
N ASP A 7 20.38 -20.81 22.65
CA ASP A 7 19.67 -21.93 23.27
C ASP A 7 19.32 -21.66 24.74
N ARG A 8 20.22 -21.00 25.48
CA ARG A 8 20.05 -20.71 26.91
C ARG A 8 19.05 -19.60 27.13
N LEU A 9 19.12 -18.52 26.35
CA LEU A 9 18.20 -17.40 26.44
C LEU A 9 16.75 -17.86 26.32
N VAL A 10 16.43 -18.72 25.34
CA VAL A 10 15.06 -19.23 25.18
C VAL A 10 14.60 -20.03 26.41
N LYS A 11 15.50 -20.74 27.08
CA LYS A 11 15.18 -21.53 28.28
C LYS A 11 14.99 -20.66 29.51
N GLU A 12 15.86 -19.68 29.71
CA GLU A 12 15.74 -18.71 30.81
C GLU A 12 14.47 -17.86 30.67
N LEU A 13 14.13 -17.43 29.45
CA LEU A 13 12.85 -16.74 29.20
C LEU A 13 11.64 -17.61 29.58
N ARG A 14 11.68 -18.92 29.25
CA ARG A 14 10.62 -19.86 29.65
C ARG A 14 10.57 -20.11 31.15
N LEU A 15 11.72 -20.22 31.82
CA LEU A 15 11.81 -20.39 33.27
C LEU A 15 11.30 -19.16 34.02
N ALA A 16 11.54 -17.97 33.48
CA ALA A 16 11.02 -16.71 34.00
C ALA A 16 9.54 -16.47 33.65
N GLY A 17 8.88 -17.36 32.89
CA GLY A 17 7.48 -17.22 32.51
C GLY A 17 7.20 -16.02 31.61
N ILE A 18 8.19 -15.56 30.84
CA ILE A 18 8.07 -14.37 29.99
C ILE A 18 7.36 -14.73 28.69
N ASP A 19 6.27 -14.03 28.41
CA ASP A 19 5.43 -14.23 27.22
C ASP A 19 5.25 -12.96 26.35
N SER A 20 5.83 -11.84 26.77
CA SER A 20 5.72 -10.56 26.05
C SER A 20 7.09 -10.02 25.62
N MET A 21 7.10 -9.26 24.52
CA MET A 21 8.32 -8.63 24.00
C MET A 21 8.88 -7.59 24.98
N GLU A 22 8.01 -6.86 25.67
CA GLU A 22 8.40 -5.86 26.66
C GLU A 22 9.11 -6.49 27.86
N ALA A 23 8.52 -7.53 28.45
CA ALA A 23 9.14 -8.26 29.55
C ALA A 23 10.44 -8.95 29.14
N GLY A 24 10.50 -9.48 27.91
CA GLY A 24 11.74 -10.02 27.33
C GLY A 24 12.84 -8.97 27.23
N ASN A 25 12.52 -7.79 26.69
CA ASN A 25 13.47 -6.69 26.58
C ASN A 25 13.96 -6.19 27.95
N ALA A 26 13.08 -6.16 28.96
CA ALA A 26 13.45 -5.80 30.33
C ALA A 26 14.35 -6.86 31.00
N PHE A 27 14.17 -8.13 30.66
CA PHE A 27 14.97 -9.25 31.19
C PHE A 27 16.39 -9.33 30.61
N LEU A 28 16.56 -8.96 29.34
CA LEU A 28 17.82 -9.12 28.60
C LEU A 28 19.05 -8.52 29.29
N PRO A 29 19.05 -7.27 29.81
CA PRO A 29 20.23 -6.70 30.45
C PRO A 29 20.74 -7.53 31.64
N GLY A 30 19.83 -7.99 32.50
CA GLY A 30 20.19 -8.81 33.66
C GLY A 30 20.72 -10.19 33.25
N PHE A 31 20.05 -10.83 32.28
CA PHE A 31 20.51 -12.10 31.72
C PHE A 31 21.90 -11.99 31.08
N MET A 32 22.17 -10.92 30.34
CA MET A 32 23.47 -10.71 29.70
C MET A 32 24.60 -10.59 30.72
N VAL A 33 24.35 -9.94 31.86
CA VAL A 33 25.32 -9.82 32.95
C VAL A 33 25.64 -11.21 33.55
N ASP A 34 24.62 -11.98 33.93
CA ASP A 34 24.82 -13.34 34.48
C ASP A 34 25.46 -14.29 33.46
N TYR A 35 25.01 -14.25 32.21
CA TYR A 35 25.56 -15.07 31.13
C TYR A 35 27.04 -14.77 30.90
N ASN A 36 27.39 -13.49 30.76
CA ASN A 36 28.78 -13.09 30.56
C ASN A 36 29.65 -13.43 31.77
N GLY A 37 29.13 -13.34 32.99
CA GLY A 37 29.84 -13.78 34.20
C GLY A 37 30.22 -15.27 34.18
N ARG A 38 29.41 -16.12 33.54
CA ARG A 38 29.65 -17.57 33.47
C ARG A 38 30.44 -18.01 32.24
N PHE A 39 30.30 -17.30 31.11
CA PHE A 39 30.75 -17.80 29.80
C PHE A 39 31.60 -16.82 29.00
N ALA A 40 31.74 -15.55 29.41
CA ALA A 40 32.62 -14.63 28.70
C ALA A 40 34.07 -15.06 28.88
N ILE A 41 34.84 -14.97 27.80
CA ILE A 41 36.27 -15.22 27.78
C ILE A 41 36.95 -13.86 27.70
N VAL A 42 37.94 -13.61 28.57
CA VAL A 42 38.73 -12.39 28.53
C VAL A 42 39.43 -12.31 27.17
N PRO A 43 39.31 -11.19 26.44
CA PRO A 43 39.94 -11.08 25.13
C PRO A 43 41.47 -11.11 25.28
N ALA A 44 42.15 -11.76 24.33
CA ALA A 44 43.62 -11.84 24.34
C ALA A 44 44.30 -10.46 24.22
N ARG A 45 43.60 -9.49 23.63
CA ARG A 45 43.97 -8.08 23.60
C ARG A 45 42.78 -7.25 24.06
N SER A 46 43.01 -6.37 25.01
CA SER A 46 41.99 -5.47 25.56
C SER A 46 41.72 -4.23 24.70
N ASP A 47 42.51 -4.02 23.66
CA ASP A 47 42.39 -2.86 22.78
C ASP A 47 41.03 -2.88 22.06
N ASP A 48 40.34 -1.74 22.04
CA ASP A 48 39.15 -1.58 21.21
C ASP A 48 39.57 -1.46 19.73
N LEU A 49 39.31 -2.51 18.96
CA LEU A 49 39.60 -2.58 17.53
C LEU A 49 38.38 -2.26 16.66
N HIS A 50 37.26 -1.82 17.25
CA HIS A 50 36.09 -1.43 16.47
C HIS A 50 36.39 -0.18 15.64
N ARG A 51 35.92 -0.19 14.39
CA ARG A 51 36.00 0.99 13.54
C ARG A 51 35.01 2.04 14.04
N PRO A 52 35.42 3.30 14.27
CA PRO A 52 34.46 4.35 14.60
C PRO A 52 33.46 4.53 13.45
N VAL A 53 32.20 4.72 13.82
CA VAL A 53 31.13 4.93 12.86
C VAL A 53 31.21 6.36 12.35
N ASN A 54 31.81 6.54 11.18
CA ASN A 54 31.92 7.83 10.49
C ASN A 54 30.65 8.14 9.67
N LEU A 55 29.48 8.00 10.28
CA LEU A 55 28.18 8.25 9.65
C LEU A 55 27.37 9.21 10.53
N ALA A 56 26.63 10.11 9.90
CA ALA A 56 25.67 10.92 10.62
C ALA A 56 24.62 10.01 11.33
N PRO A 57 24.16 10.35 12.54
CA PRO A 57 23.25 9.50 13.33
C PRO A 57 22.01 9.02 12.57
N ASP A 58 21.43 9.88 11.72
CA ASP A 58 20.24 9.55 10.95
C ASP A 58 20.50 8.64 9.75
N ARG A 59 21.74 8.57 9.25
CA ARG A 59 22.07 7.78 8.08
C ARG A 59 21.98 6.27 8.35
N LEU A 60 22.30 5.85 9.58
CA LEU A 60 22.14 4.47 10.02
C LEU A 60 20.69 3.99 9.91
N LYS A 61 19.73 4.84 10.29
CA LYS A 61 18.30 4.52 10.20
C LYS A 61 17.87 4.31 8.75
N GLU A 62 18.41 5.08 7.82
CA GLU A 62 18.14 4.91 6.38
C GLU A 62 18.79 3.63 5.80
N ILE A 63 19.95 3.23 6.31
CA ILE A 63 20.65 2.01 5.86
C ILE A 63 19.94 0.76 6.38
N LEU A 64 19.50 0.77 7.64
CA LEU A 64 18.91 -0.39 8.31
C LEU A 64 17.39 -0.51 8.14
N CYS A 65 16.75 0.42 7.42
CA CYS A 65 15.33 0.32 7.12
C CYS A 65 15.05 -0.75 6.05
N LYS A 66 13.82 -1.26 6.04
CA LYS A 66 13.36 -2.18 5.00
C LYS A 66 13.02 -1.38 3.75
N ARG A 67 13.74 -1.65 2.66
CA ARG A 67 13.54 -0.99 1.36
C ARG A 67 12.84 -1.92 0.39
N GLU A 68 11.77 -1.44 -0.24
CA GLU A 68 11.02 -2.19 -1.24
C GLU A 68 10.62 -1.28 -2.41
N GLN A 69 10.43 -1.87 -3.60
CA GLN A 69 9.89 -1.17 -4.76
C GLN A 69 8.39 -1.46 -4.87
N ARG A 70 7.57 -0.42 -5.03
CA ARG A 70 6.11 -0.53 -5.11
C ARG A 70 5.60 0.11 -6.39
N TYR A 71 4.76 -0.63 -7.11
CA TYR A 71 4.10 -0.13 -8.32
C TYR A 71 2.96 0.83 -7.96
N VAL A 72 2.97 2.00 -8.57
CA VAL A 72 1.95 3.04 -8.39
C VAL A 72 0.86 2.86 -9.44
N GLY A 73 -0.37 2.61 -8.98
CA GLY A 73 -1.53 2.50 -9.86
C GLY A 73 -1.94 3.84 -10.49
N SER A 74 -2.92 3.79 -11.40
CA SER A 74 -3.44 4.98 -12.10
C SER A 74 -3.98 6.08 -11.17
N GLN A 75 -4.50 5.70 -10.00
CA GLN A 75 -5.00 6.61 -8.97
C GLN A 75 -3.91 7.13 -8.01
N LEU A 76 -2.63 6.99 -8.37
CA LEU A 76 -1.49 7.33 -7.49
C LEU A 76 -1.50 6.59 -6.15
N THR A 77 -2.01 5.35 -6.16
CA THR A 77 -2.11 4.52 -4.96
C THR A 77 -1.35 3.20 -5.10
N PHE A 78 -0.83 2.69 -3.98
CA PHE A 78 -0.28 1.34 -3.88
C PHE A 78 -0.61 0.73 -2.51
N SER A 79 -0.42 -0.59 -2.35
CA SER A 79 -0.65 -1.28 -1.08
C SER A 79 0.65 -1.52 -0.34
N PHE A 80 0.66 -1.30 0.97
CA PHE A 80 1.79 -1.53 1.87
C PHE A 80 1.26 -2.01 3.22
N GLU A 81 1.71 -3.18 3.69
CA GLU A 81 1.32 -3.77 4.99
C GLU A 81 -0.17 -3.66 5.30
N ARG A 82 -1.02 -4.14 4.37
CA ARG A 82 -2.50 -4.11 4.42
C ARG A 82 -3.15 -2.72 4.35
N LYS A 83 -2.37 -1.65 4.38
CA LYS A 83 -2.81 -0.27 4.18
C LYS A 83 -2.74 0.10 2.71
N ARG A 84 -3.60 1.03 2.28
CA ARG A 84 -3.52 1.65 0.95
C ARG A 84 -2.87 3.02 1.10
N ILE A 85 -1.71 3.19 0.49
CA ILE A 85 -0.99 4.47 0.44
C ILE A 85 -1.45 5.22 -0.80
N MET A 86 -1.75 6.51 -0.64
CA MET A 86 -2.21 7.41 -1.69
C MET A 86 -1.26 8.60 -1.75
N LEU A 87 -0.48 8.72 -2.82
CA LEU A 87 0.44 9.85 -3.00
C LEU A 87 -0.39 11.12 -3.19
N GLU A 88 0.04 12.24 -2.59
CA GLU A 88 -0.60 13.52 -2.86
C GLU A 88 -0.30 13.98 -4.28
N GLU A 89 -1.27 14.62 -4.92
CA GLU A 89 -1.13 15.05 -6.31
C GLU A 89 -0.22 16.28 -6.40
N SER A 90 0.81 16.18 -7.23
CA SER A 90 1.79 17.20 -7.55
C SER A 90 2.28 16.97 -8.98
N ASP A 91 3.00 17.94 -9.55
CA ASP A 91 3.56 17.80 -10.91
C ASP A 91 4.46 16.56 -11.05
N VAL A 92 5.18 16.21 -9.99
CA VAL A 92 6.03 15.02 -9.94
C VAL A 92 5.19 13.75 -9.84
N THR A 93 4.25 13.70 -8.89
CA THR A 93 3.49 12.47 -8.61
C THR A 93 2.52 12.11 -9.72
N ARG A 94 1.98 13.08 -10.47
CA ARG A 94 1.12 12.82 -11.65
C ARG A 94 1.83 11.95 -12.71
N GLY A 95 3.14 12.13 -12.88
CA GLY A 95 3.96 11.32 -13.78
C GLY A 95 4.34 9.94 -13.24
N LEU A 96 4.01 9.63 -11.98
CA LEU A 96 4.35 8.35 -11.33
C LEU A 96 3.30 7.27 -11.57
N ALA A 97 2.13 7.59 -12.12
CA ALA A 97 1.16 6.58 -12.50
C ALA A 97 1.80 5.55 -13.46
N GLY A 98 1.78 4.28 -13.07
CA GLY A 98 2.43 3.20 -13.81
C GLY A 98 3.94 3.07 -13.61
N ARG A 99 4.52 3.77 -12.62
CA ARG A 99 5.94 3.69 -12.25
C ARG A 99 6.13 3.00 -10.91
N TYR A 100 7.38 2.68 -10.59
CA TYR A 100 7.78 2.16 -9.29
C TYR A 100 8.34 3.28 -8.41
N VAL A 101 8.00 3.25 -7.12
CA VAL A 101 8.56 4.11 -6.07
C VAL A 101 9.22 3.25 -5.00
N GLU A 102 10.17 3.83 -4.28
CA GLU A 102 10.85 3.16 -3.18
C GLU A 102 10.10 3.43 -1.87
N THR A 103 9.83 2.39 -1.09
CA THR A 103 9.29 2.53 0.27
C THR A 103 10.37 2.20 1.28
N TYR A 104 10.55 3.07 2.26
CA TYR A 104 11.49 2.96 3.36
C TYR A 104 10.67 2.76 4.64
N ALA A 105 10.62 1.53 5.15
CA ALA A 105 9.94 1.19 6.39
C ALA A 105 10.96 1.09 7.53
N TYR A 106 10.87 2.04 8.46
CA TYR A 106 11.78 2.16 9.60
C TYR A 106 11.33 1.27 10.76
N ALA A 107 12.26 0.92 11.65
CA ALA A 107 11.99 0.05 12.80
C ALA A 107 11.03 0.68 13.83
N ASP A 108 10.89 2.00 13.83
CA ASP A 108 9.93 2.75 14.65
C ASP A 108 8.49 2.76 14.07
N GLY A 109 8.28 2.10 12.92
CA GLY A 109 6.99 2.04 12.22
C GLY A 109 6.72 3.22 11.29
N ARG A 110 7.65 4.18 11.17
CA ARG A 110 7.55 5.25 10.17
C ARG A 110 7.73 4.68 8.76
N LEU A 111 6.98 5.23 7.82
CA LEU A 111 7.10 4.94 6.39
C LEU A 111 7.55 6.23 5.68
N ASP A 112 8.47 6.10 4.72
CA ASP A 112 8.84 7.18 3.80
C ASP A 112 8.78 6.63 2.38
N VAL A 113 8.18 7.39 1.48
CA VAL A 113 7.99 6.99 0.07
C VAL A 113 8.84 7.91 -0.77
N ARG A 114 9.80 7.35 -1.51
CA ARG A 114 10.77 8.12 -2.28
C ARG A 114 10.70 7.80 -3.76
N TRP A 115 10.92 8.83 -4.57
CA TRP A 115 11.19 8.69 -6.00
C TRP A 115 12.45 9.47 -6.37
N LYS A 116 13.42 8.78 -6.96
CA LYS A 116 14.75 9.33 -7.30
C LYS A 116 15.42 10.05 -6.11
N GLY A 117 15.22 9.55 -4.90
CA GLY A 117 15.77 10.13 -3.67
C GLY A 117 14.93 11.24 -3.03
N HIS A 118 13.86 11.73 -3.67
CA HIS A 118 12.97 12.73 -3.11
C HIS A 118 11.81 12.08 -2.36
N SER A 119 11.55 12.51 -1.13
CA SER A 119 10.39 12.08 -0.34
C SER A 119 9.10 12.67 -0.94
N LEU A 120 8.09 11.81 -1.05
CA LEU A 120 6.79 12.13 -1.61
C LEU A 120 5.75 12.20 -0.49
N PRO A 121 4.95 13.27 -0.42
CA PRO A 121 3.84 13.34 0.50
C PRO A 121 2.78 12.28 0.15
N TYR A 122 2.19 11.66 1.18
CA TYR A 122 1.18 10.65 1.01
C TYR A 122 0.18 10.62 2.16
N LYS A 123 -1.00 10.08 1.88
CA LYS A 123 -2.04 9.76 2.87
C LYS A 123 -2.19 8.25 2.98
N THR A 124 -2.43 7.79 4.19
CA THR A 124 -2.64 6.37 4.48
C THR A 124 -4.13 6.11 4.66
N PHE A 125 -4.68 5.19 3.88
CA PHE A 125 -6.03 4.66 4.06
C PHE A 125 -5.93 3.26 4.66
N ASP A 126 -6.48 3.09 5.86
CA ASP A 126 -6.53 1.80 6.53
C ASP A 126 -7.73 0.99 6.03
N LYS A 127 -7.45 -0.16 5.41
CA LYS A 127 -8.50 -1.08 4.94
C LYS A 127 -9.12 -1.89 6.09
N ASP A 128 -8.42 -2.00 7.21
CA ASP A 128 -8.85 -2.74 8.39
C ASP A 128 -9.69 -1.89 9.34
N GLN A 129 -10.04 -0.65 8.96
CA GLN A 129 -11.03 0.17 9.67
C GLN A 129 -12.41 -0.49 9.59
N ARG A 130 -12.62 -1.50 10.42
CA ARG A 130 -13.91 -2.10 10.69
C ARG A 130 -14.68 -1.10 11.54
N VAL A 131 -15.69 -0.47 10.97
CA VAL A 131 -16.75 0.15 11.76
C VAL A 131 -17.42 -1.00 12.51
N THR A 132 -17.16 -1.12 13.81
CA THR A 132 -17.82 -2.11 14.66
C THR A 132 -19.30 -1.73 14.75
N HIS A 133 -20.12 -2.31 13.88
CA HIS A 133 -21.58 -2.10 13.86
C HIS A 133 -22.29 -2.62 15.14
N ALA A 134 -21.54 -3.13 16.12
CA ALA A 134 -22.06 -3.91 17.24
C ALA A 134 -21.66 -3.34 18.62
N ALA A 135 -21.52 -2.02 18.75
CA ALA A 135 -21.66 -1.42 20.08
C ALA A 135 -23.15 -1.49 20.46
N ILE A 136 -23.56 -2.58 21.13
CA ILE A 136 -24.91 -2.72 21.67
C ILE A 136 -25.13 -1.52 22.60
N THR A 137 -25.92 -0.57 22.13
CA THR A 137 -26.24 0.63 22.89
C THR A 137 -27.42 0.31 23.80
N GLU A 138 -27.32 0.69 25.08
CA GLU A 138 -28.44 0.57 26.01
C GLU A 138 -29.67 1.30 25.46
N ASN A 139 -30.87 0.74 25.64
CA ASN A 139 -32.13 1.28 25.09
C ASN A 139 -32.30 2.78 25.42
N LYS A 140 -31.87 3.23 26.61
CA LYS A 140 -31.94 4.63 27.06
C LYS A 140 -31.10 5.61 26.23
N ARG A 141 -30.03 5.14 25.58
CA ARG A 141 -29.14 5.97 24.75
C ARG A 141 -29.39 5.80 23.25
N LEU A 142 -30.36 4.96 22.88
CA LEU A 142 -30.69 4.68 21.48
C LEU A 142 -31.11 5.95 20.73
N GLY A 143 -31.92 6.82 21.35
CA GLY A 143 -32.38 8.07 20.74
C GLY A 143 -31.23 9.03 20.42
N ASP A 144 -30.29 9.22 21.36
CA ASP A 144 -29.12 10.09 21.18
C ASP A 144 -28.18 9.56 20.11
N VAL A 145 -27.92 8.24 20.11
CA VAL A 145 -27.08 7.59 19.10
C VAL A 145 -27.72 7.66 17.71
N LEU A 146 -29.03 7.46 17.59
CA LEU A 146 -29.74 7.61 16.31
C LEU A 146 -29.73 9.05 15.81
N SER A 147 -29.87 10.03 16.72
CA SER A 147 -29.81 11.46 16.38
C SER A 147 -28.42 11.84 15.86
N TYR A 148 -27.35 11.37 16.52
CA TYR A 148 -25.98 11.54 16.08
C TYR A 148 -25.69 10.87 14.73
N ILE A 149 -26.19 9.64 14.50
CA ILE A 149 -26.05 8.96 13.22
C ILE A 149 -26.78 9.73 12.11
N LYS A 150 -27.98 10.23 12.38
CA LYS A 150 -28.76 11.04 11.44
C LYS A 150 -28.01 12.32 11.04
N GLU A 151 -27.48 13.06 12.03
CA GLU A 151 -26.66 14.26 11.79
C GLU A 151 -25.43 13.95 10.92
N ARG A 152 -24.75 12.82 11.17
CA ARG A 152 -23.61 12.35 10.36
C ARG A 152 -24.01 11.92 8.94
N GLN A 153 -25.22 11.38 8.75
CA GLN A 153 -25.73 11.01 7.42
C GLN A 153 -26.23 12.21 6.61
N GLU A 154 -26.74 13.23 7.29
CA GLU A 154 -27.16 14.50 6.69
C GLU A 154 -25.98 15.40 6.32
N GLN A 155 -24.79 15.18 6.91
CA GLN A 155 -23.55 15.79 6.43
C GLN A 155 -23.27 15.33 4.98
N PRO A 156 -23.26 16.26 4.00
CA PRO A 156 -23.16 15.89 2.59
C PRO A 156 -21.72 15.48 2.26
N SER A 157 -21.47 14.16 2.17
CA SER A 157 -20.24 13.63 1.58
C SER A 157 -20.41 12.28 0.88
N LYS A 158 -21.58 12.00 0.29
CA LYS A 158 -21.67 10.90 -0.68
C LYS A 158 -21.26 11.45 -2.05
N PRO A 159 -20.08 11.11 -2.59
CA PRO A 159 -19.81 11.38 -4.00
C PRO A 159 -20.90 10.67 -4.81
N VAL A 160 -21.45 11.36 -5.82
CA VAL A 160 -22.38 10.75 -6.76
C VAL A 160 -21.63 9.62 -7.46
N VAL A 161 -21.95 8.37 -7.13
CA VAL A 161 -21.37 7.19 -7.77
C VAL A 161 -21.99 7.10 -9.15
N MET A 162 -21.31 7.68 -10.15
CA MET A 162 -21.69 7.52 -11.55
C MET A 162 -21.34 6.09 -11.99
N THR A 163 -22.30 5.44 -12.64
CA THR A 163 -22.06 4.17 -13.34
C THR A 163 -21.10 4.38 -14.51
N ASN A 164 -20.38 3.34 -14.95
CA ASN A 164 -19.49 3.43 -16.12
C ASN A 164 -20.21 3.95 -17.37
N SER A 165 -21.50 3.66 -17.53
CA SER A 165 -22.35 4.20 -18.61
C SER A 165 -22.54 5.71 -18.51
N GLU A 166 -22.74 6.25 -17.30
CA GLU A 166 -22.91 7.69 -17.07
C GLU A 166 -21.57 8.43 -17.22
N MET A 167 -20.48 7.86 -16.71
CA MET A 167 -19.12 8.38 -16.93
C MET A 167 -18.77 8.45 -18.43
N ASN A 168 -19.19 7.45 -19.20
CA ASN A 168 -18.92 7.36 -20.64
C ASN A 168 -19.95 8.10 -21.51
N GLY A 169 -20.91 8.83 -20.91
CA GLY A 169 -21.91 9.60 -21.66
C GLY A 169 -22.88 8.75 -22.49
N TYR A 170 -23.18 7.52 -22.05
CA TYR A 170 -24.08 6.63 -22.77
C TYR A 170 -25.52 7.16 -22.81
N VAL A 171 -26.01 7.46 -24.01
CA VAL A 171 -27.42 7.80 -24.24
C VAL A 171 -28.15 6.57 -24.75
N ARG A 172 -29.16 6.10 -24.01
CA ARG A 172 -30.05 5.02 -24.48
C ARG A 172 -30.73 5.46 -25.76
N ARG A 173 -30.56 4.69 -26.83
CA ARG A 173 -31.30 4.89 -28.08
C ARG A 173 -32.73 4.40 -27.88
N ALA A 174 -33.71 5.20 -28.28
CA ALA A 174 -35.14 4.88 -28.14
C ALA A 174 -35.59 3.66 -28.98
N HIS A 175 -34.79 3.24 -29.96
CA HIS A 175 -35.03 2.04 -30.78
C HIS A 175 -33.76 1.20 -30.83
N GLY A 176 -33.91 -0.12 -30.72
CA GLY A 176 -32.82 -1.08 -30.93
C GLY A 176 -32.20 -0.94 -32.33
N PRO A 177 -31.00 -1.48 -32.57
CA PRO A 177 -30.41 -1.46 -33.91
C PRO A 177 -31.39 -2.16 -34.86
N GLY A 178 -31.99 -1.41 -35.78
CA GLY A 178 -32.85 -1.97 -36.81
C GLY A 178 -32.12 -3.07 -37.57
N ARG A 179 -32.89 -4.01 -38.15
CA ARG A 179 -32.39 -5.11 -38.99
C ARG A 179 -31.31 -4.57 -39.93
N ARG A 180 -30.08 -5.14 -39.87
CA ARG A 180 -28.96 -4.77 -40.74
C ARG A 180 -29.48 -4.60 -42.17
N LYS A 181 -29.46 -3.37 -42.69
CA LYS A 181 -29.72 -3.15 -44.12
C LYS A 181 -28.64 -3.88 -44.90
N ASP A 182 -29.08 -4.63 -45.91
CA ASP A 182 -28.23 -5.36 -46.83
C ASP A 182 -27.30 -4.36 -47.54
N PHE A 183 -26.02 -4.35 -47.17
CA PHE A 183 -25.01 -3.40 -47.67
C PHE A 183 -24.76 -3.58 -49.19
N THR A 184 -25.24 -4.69 -49.74
CA THR A 184 -25.18 -5.03 -51.17
C THR A 184 -25.98 -4.04 -52.04
N ASN A 185 -27.00 -3.39 -51.48
CA ASN A 185 -27.83 -2.39 -52.18
C ASN A 185 -27.49 -0.94 -51.82
N ASP A 186 -26.37 -0.69 -51.11
CA ASP A 186 -25.93 0.65 -50.81
C ASP A 186 -25.32 1.32 -52.07
N PRO A 187 -25.87 2.44 -52.56
CA PRO A 187 -25.40 3.11 -53.77
C PRO A 187 -23.92 3.51 -53.69
N ALA A 188 -23.40 3.83 -52.51
CA ALA A 188 -21.97 4.14 -52.34
C ALA A 188 -21.07 2.90 -52.51
N VAL A 189 -21.55 1.73 -52.12
CA VAL A 189 -20.82 0.45 -52.26
C VAL A 189 -20.83 0.00 -53.72
N ILE A 190 -21.96 0.16 -54.41
CA ILE A 190 -22.10 -0.16 -55.84
C ILE A 190 -21.15 0.71 -56.69
N GLU A 191 -21.08 2.01 -56.44
CA GLU A 191 -20.17 2.92 -57.16
C GLU A 191 -18.70 2.57 -56.91
N ARG A 192 -18.35 2.19 -55.68
CA ARG A 192 -16.99 1.76 -55.34
C ARG A 192 -16.61 0.45 -56.05
N HIS A 193 -17.56 -0.46 -56.22
CA HIS A 193 -17.37 -1.71 -56.95
C HIS A 193 -17.21 -1.48 -58.47
N LYS A 194 -18.02 -0.59 -59.07
CA LYS A 194 -17.86 -0.18 -60.47
C LYS A 194 -16.51 0.47 -60.73
N ALA A 195 -16.06 1.36 -59.83
CA ALA A 195 -14.75 2.01 -59.94
C ALA A 195 -13.58 1.01 -59.84
N ALA A 196 -13.74 -0.06 -59.04
CA ALA A 196 -12.74 -1.11 -58.92
C ALA A 196 -12.68 -2.02 -60.17
N LEU A 197 -13.84 -2.31 -60.79
CA LEU A 197 -13.92 -3.05 -62.06
C LEU A 197 -13.32 -2.25 -63.22
N ALA A 198 -13.67 -0.97 -63.35
CA ALA A 198 -13.10 -0.09 -64.39
C ALA A 198 -11.57 0.05 -64.28
N LYS A 199 -11.02 -0.04 -63.06
CA LYS A 199 -9.57 -0.06 -62.84
C LYS A 199 -8.88 -1.37 -63.27
N ARG A 200 -9.61 -2.49 -63.32
CA ARG A 200 -9.07 -3.78 -63.79
C ARG A 200 -9.05 -3.84 -65.31
N ASP A 201 -10.08 -3.33 -65.97
CA ASP A 201 -10.15 -3.29 -67.44
C ASP A 201 -9.15 -2.31 -68.06
N ALA A 202 -8.68 -1.30 -67.30
CA ALA A 202 -7.64 -0.37 -67.73
C ALA A 202 -6.19 -0.89 -67.51
N ALA A 203 -6.04 -2.10 -66.96
CA ALA A 203 -4.76 -2.71 -66.63
C ALA A 203 -4.45 -3.97 -67.47
N GLU A 204 -5.30 -4.32 -68.44
CA GLU A 204 -5.03 -5.23 -69.56
C GLU A 204 -4.79 -4.42 -70.84
#